data_AF-A0A167JZ95-F1
#
_entry.id   AF-A0A167JZ95-F1
#
_cell.length_a   1.000
_cell.length_b   1.000
_cell.length_c   1.000
_cell.angle_alpha   90.00
_cell.angle_beta   90.00
_cell.angle_gamma   90.00
#
_symmetry.space_group_name_H-M   'P 1'
#
loop_
_entity.id
_entity.type
_entity.pdbx_description
1 polymer ?
#
loop_
_entity_poly.entity_id
_entity_poly.type
_entity_poly.pdbx_seq_one_letter_code
_entity_poly.pdbx_strand_id
1 'polypeptide(L)' 'MPTAFEMRKKNEQFAARARAGKPIVNPSMREKLSKRSPVGLAVLALLFVVLLGGGVFELLRLFF' A
#
# COMPACT_ATOMS: atom_id res chain seq x y z
N MET A 1 26.32 -9.59 15.17
CA MET A 1 25.72 -10.94 15.22
C MET A 1 24.52 -10.86 16.17
N PRO A 2 23.34 -11.42 15.85
CA PRO A 2 22.18 -11.30 16.72
C PRO A 2 22.45 -11.92 18.08
N THR A 3 21.96 -11.31 19.16
CA THR A 3 22.14 -11.87 20.51
C THR A 3 21.16 -13.02 20.76
N ALA A 4 21.46 -13.89 21.74
CA ALA A 4 20.57 -15.01 22.08
C ALA A 4 19.16 -14.56 22.47
N PHE A 5 19.04 -13.37 23.08
CA PHE A 5 17.76 -12.74 23.40
C PHE A 5 16.96 -12.37 22.14
N GLU A 6 17.62 -11.75 21.16
CA GLU A 6 16.99 -11.38 19.88
C GLU A 6 16.53 -12.61 19.11
N MET A 7 17.32 -13.70 19.13
CA MET A 7 16.95 -14.96 18.49
C MET A 7 15.71 -15.60 19.14
N ARG A 8 15.64 -15.62 20.49
CA ARG A 8 14.46 -16.12 21.22
C ARG A 8 13.22 -15.31 20.89
N LYS A 9 13.31 -13.98 20.93
CA LYS A 9 12.20 -13.07 20.60
C LYS A 9 11.69 -13.28 19.17
N LYS A 10 12.60 -13.48 18.20
CA LYS A 10 12.23 -13.77 16.81
C LYS A 10 11.52 -15.12 16.68
N ASN A 11 12.03 -16.16 17.34
CA ASN A 11 11.40 -17.48 17.32
C ASN A 11 10.01 -17.49 17.94
N GLU A 12 9.80 -16.76 19.04
CA GLU A 12 8.48 -16.59 19.65
C GLU A 12 7.50 -15.91 18.69
N GLN A 13 7.92 -14.87 17.97
CA GLN A 13 7.10 -14.21 16.96
C GLN A 13 6.74 -15.15 15.79
N PHE A 14 7.69 -15.98 15.35
CA PHE A 14 7.47 -16.99 14.32
C PHE A 14 6.45 -18.05 14.79
N ALA A 15 6.62 -18.59 16.00
CA ALA A 15 5.70 -19.56 16.59
C ALA A 15 4.29 -18.99 16.78
N ALA A 16 4.17 -17.73 17.24
CA ALA A 16 2.89 -17.05 17.39
C ALA A 16 2.18 -16.84 16.03
N ARG A 17 2.92 -16.47 14.98
CA ARG A 17 2.37 -16.33 13.62
C ARG A 17 1.91 -17.67 13.04
N ALA A 18 2.70 -18.74 13.25
CA ALA A 18 2.33 -20.08 12.82
C ALA A 18 1.06 -20.59 13.52
N ARG A 19 0.94 -20.40 14.84
CA ARG A 19 -0.29 -20.70 15.60
C ARG A 19 -1.49 -19.89 15.13
N ALA A 20 -1.28 -18.65 14.70
CA ALA A 20 -2.32 -17.79 14.13
C ALA A 20 -2.68 -18.13 12.67
N GLY A 21 -2.10 -19.18 12.08
CA GLY A 21 -2.32 -19.57 10.68
C GLY A 21 -1.81 -18.54 9.66
N LYS A 22 -0.96 -17.60 10.09
CA LYS A 22 -0.43 -16.54 9.23
C LYS A 22 0.76 -17.05 8.44
N PRO A 23 0.97 -16.56 7.20
CA PRO A 23 2.12 -16.96 6.40
C PRO A 23 3.43 -16.66 7.13
N ILE A 24 4.27 -17.68 7.22
CA ILE A 24 5.54 -17.69 7.96
C ILE A 24 6.67 -17.08 7.09
N VAL A 25 6.46 -17.07 5.78
CA VAL A 25 7.38 -16.49 4.80
C VAL A 25 7.22 -14.97 4.80
N ASN A 26 8.35 -14.25 4.92
CA ASN A 26 8.35 -12.81 4.73
C ASN A 26 7.94 -12.51 3.28
N PRO A 27 6.84 -11.76 3.05
CA PRO A 27 6.40 -11.48 1.70
C PRO A 27 7.47 -10.70 0.95
N SER A 28 7.72 -11.09 -0.29
CA SER A 28 8.62 -10.40 -1.19
C SER A 28 8.13 -8.96 -1.42
N MET A 29 9.04 -8.06 -1.81
CA MET A 29 8.64 -6.68 -2.17
C MET A 29 7.58 -6.67 -3.27
N ARG A 30 7.64 -7.62 -4.20
CA ARG A 30 6.66 -7.79 -5.28
C ARG A 30 5.27 -8.20 -4.77
N GLU A 31 5.19 -9.13 -3.81
CA GLU A 31 3.91 -9.51 -3.18
C GLU A 31 3.31 -8.41 -2.31
N LYS A 32 4.15 -7.62 -1.63
CA LYS A 32 3.66 -6.46 -0.88
C LYS A 32 3.02 -5.43 -1.81
N LEU A 33 3.62 -5.22 -2.97
CA LEU A 33 3.12 -4.26 -3.96
C LEU A 33 1.83 -4.75 -4.63
N SER A 34 1.71 -6.05 -4.93
CA SER A 34 0.48 -6.61 -5.52
C SER A 34 -0.72 -6.58 -4.57
N LYS A 35 -0.49 -6.61 -3.25
CA LYS A 35 -1.54 -6.50 -2.23
C LYS A 35 -1.89 -5.06 -1.87
N ARG A 36 -1.23 -4.06 -2.47
CA ARG A 36 -1.51 -2.64 -2.19
C ARG A 36 -2.83 -2.24 -2.86
N SER A 37 -3.72 -1.60 -2.10
CA SER A 37 -5.00 -1.14 -2.62
C SER A 37 -4.81 -0.04 -3.69
N PRO A 38 -5.47 -0.14 -4.87
CA PRO A 38 -5.41 0.88 -5.91
C PRO A 38 -6.25 2.12 -5.59
N VAL A 39 -7.06 2.09 -4.52
CA VAL A 39 -8.03 3.15 -4.19
C VAL A 39 -7.36 4.52 -4.04
N GLY A 40 -6.17 4.59 -3.43
CA GLY A 40 -5.46 5.87 -3.28
C GLY A 40 -5.07 6.52 -4.62
N LEU A 41 -4.63 5.71 -5.59
CA LEU A 41 -4.31 6.20 -6.93
C LEU A 41 -5.57 6.58 -7.71
N ALA A 42 -6.63 5.79 -7.59
CA ALA A 42 -7.90 6.06 -8.26
C ALA A 42 -8.54 7.37 -7.76
N VAL A 43 -8.54 7.59 -6.44
CA VAL A 43 -9.06 8.83 -5.83
C VAL A 43 -8.23 10.04 -6.27
N LEU A 44 -6.90 9.91 -6.26
CA LEU A 44 -6.01 10.99 -6.72
C LEU A 44 -6.25 11.33 -8.20
N ALA A 45 -6.40 10.32 -9.06
CA ALA A 45 -6.70 10.52 -10.48
C ALA A 45 -8.05 11.23 -10.67
N LEU A 46 -9.09 10.83 -9.93
CA LEU A 46 -10.40 11.47 -9.98
C LEU A 46 -10.31 12.96 -9.59
N LEU A 47 -9.63 13.27 -8.48
CA LEU A 47 -9.45 14.65 -8.04
C LEU A 47 -8.70 15.49 -9.09
N PHE A 48 -7.66 14.91 -9.70
CA PHE A 48 -6.91 15.58 -10.75
C PHE A 48 -7.77 15.88 -11.98
N VAL A 49 -8.60 14.92 -12.40
CA VAL A 49 -9.55 15.11 -13.52
C VAL A 49 -10.62 16.14 -13.16
N VAL A 50 -11.13 16.17 -11.93
CA VAL A 50 -12.13 17.18 -11.52
C VAL A 50 -11.53 18.58 -11.50
N LEU A 51 -10.31 18.73 -10.96
CA LEU A 51 -9.63 20.02 -10.86
C LEU A 51 -9.24 20.56 -12.24
N LEU A 52 -8.62 19.73 -13.08
CA LEU A 52 -8.25 20.14 -14.43
C LEU A 52 -9.44 20.20 -15.37
N GLY A 53 -10.37 19.25 -15.27
CA GLY A 53 -11.57 19.20 -16.11
C GLY A 53 -12.49 20.38 -15.83
N GLY A 54 -12.69 20.74 -14.56
CA GLY A 54 -13.42 21.95 -14.20
C GLY A 54 -12.75 23.21 -14.74
N GLY A 55 -11.44 23.35 -14.55
CA GLY A 55 -10.69 24.50 -15.09
C GLY A 55 -10.70 24.58 -16.62
N VAL A 56 -10.49 23.45 -17.31
CA VAL A 56 -10.52 23.37 -18.78
C VAL A 56 -11.92 23.65 -19.31
N PHE A 57 -12.97 23.13 -18.66
CA PHE A 57 -14.35 23.42 -19.01
C PHE A 57 -14.69 24.90 -18.85
N GLU A 58 -14.28 25.51 -17.73
CA GLU A 58 -14.49 26.93 -17.47
C GLU A 58 -13.77 27.79 -18.52
N LEU A 59 -12.52 27.44 -18.87
CA LEU A 59 -11.74 28.10 -19.90
C LEU A 59 -12.40 27.95 -21.27
N LEU A 60 -12.81 26.74 -21.66
CA LEU A 60 -13.52 26.52 -22.92
C LEU A 60 -14.79 27.38 -23.00
N ARG A 61 -15.58 27.43 -21.93
CA ARG A 61 -16.79 28.27 -21.84
C ARG A 61 -16.48 29.77 -21.94
N LEU A 62 -15.31 30.21 -21.48
CA LEU A 62 -14.92 31.62 -21.53
C LEU A 62 -14.46 32.05 -22.92
N PHE A 63 -13.86 31.12 -23.68
CA PHE A 63 -13.24 31.41 -24.99
C PHE A 63 -14.07 30.94 -26.20
N PHE A 64 -15.03 30.02 -26.03
CA PHE A 64 -15.94 29.49 -27.07
C PHE A 64 -17.39 29.58 -26.63
#